data_AF-A0AA36BRB1-F1
#
_entry.id   AF-A0AA36BRB1-F1
#
_cell.length_a   1.000
_cell.length_b   1.000
_cell.length_c   1.000
_cell.angle_alpha   90.00
_cell.angle_beta   90.00
_cell.angle_gamma   90.00
#
_symmetry.space_group_name_H-M   'P 1'
#
loop_
_entity.id
_entity.type
_entity.pdbx_description
1 polymer ?
#
loop_
_entity_poly.entity_id
_entity_poly.type
_entity_poly.pdbx_seq_one_letter_code
_entity_poly.pdbx_strand_id
1 'polypeptide(L)'
;MKLLTHNMLTSTIIKGVLKGYPLGITVGHPDCIPQTLVEDFESNDEFLKKVHHALMEIEIEEGELICPETGRKFTIKNGIPNMLLNEDEV
;
A
#
# COMPACT_ATOMS: atom_id res chain seq x y z
N MET A 1 1.23 6.57 7.12
CA MET A 1 1.09 5.14 6.76
C MET A 1 2.29 4.70 5.94
N LYS A 2 3.05 3.72 6.43
CA LYS A 2 4.20 3.16 5.73
C LYS A 2 3.79 2.43 4.46
N LEU A 3 4.63 2.45 3.42
CA LEU A 3 4.35 1.69 2.18
C LEU A 3 4.30 0.18 2.43
N LEU A 4 5.03 -0.34 3.43
CA LEU A 4 4.87 -1.73 3.85
C LEU A 4 3.45 -2.04 4.34
N THR A 5 2.81 -1.10 5.04
CA THR A 5 1.43 -1.27 5.53
C THR A 5 0.46 -1.36 4.36
N HIS A 6 0.62 -0.51 3.35
CA HIS A 6 -0.19 -0.58 2.12
C HIS A 6 -0.14 -1.96 1.47
N ASN A 7 1.06 -2.56 1.40
CA ASN A 7 1.28 -3.88 0.81
C ASN A 7 0.54 -5.02 1.53
N MET A 8 0.08 -4.79 2.77
CA MET A 8 -0.66 -5.77 3.57
C MET A 8 -2.18 -5.55 3.55
N LEU A 9 -2.68 -4.47 2.94
CA LEU A 9 -4.10 -4.13 2.92
C LEU A 9 -4.80 -4.65 1.66
N THR A 10 -6.02 -5.15 1.82
CA THR A 10 -6.87 -5.68 0.75
C THR A 10 -8.32 -5.25 0.95
N SER A 11 -9.07 -5.09 -0.14
CA SER A 11 -10.52 -4.81 -0.13
C SER A 11 -11.39 -6.06 -0.32
N THR A 12 -10.83 -7.27 -0.20
CA THR A 12 -11.59 -8.54 -0.30
C THR A 12 -12.65 -8.73 0.78
N ILE A 13 -12.65 -7.89 1.83
CA ILE A 13 -13.70 -7.85 2.84
C ILE A 13 -15.01 -7.23 2.32
N ILE A 14 -14.96 -6.48 1.21
CA ILE A 14 -16.17 -5.97 0.55
C ILE A 14 -16.90 -7.15 -0.10
N LYS A 15 -18.22 -7.21 0.13
CA LYS A 15 -19.11 -8.20 -0.45
C LYS A 15 -18.94 -8.33 -1.97
N GLY A 16 -18.68 -9.55 -2.42
CA GLY A 16 -18.59 -9.88 -3.85
C GLY A 16 -17.26 -9.53 -4.52
N VAL A 17 -16.31 -8.93 -3.81
CA VAL A 17 -14.98 -8.63 -4.36
C VAL A 17 -14.12 -9.89 -4.39
N LEU A 18 -13.65 -10.25 -5.59
CA LEU A 18 -12.73 -11.39 -5.79
C LEU A 18 -11.28 -10.92 -5.95
N LYS A 19 -11.07 -9.71 -6.48
CA LYS A 19 -9.77 -9.10 -6.70
C LYS A 19 -9.69 -7.78 -5.92
N GLY A 20 -9.36 -7.88 -4.63
CA GLY A 20 -9.24 -6.72 -3.73
C GLY A 20 -7.82 -6.20 -3.51
N TYR A 21 -6.83 -6.73 -4.25
CA TYR A 21 -5.42 -6.39 -4.09
C TYR A 21 -4.72 -6.29 -5.46
N PRO A 22 -3.77 -5.35 -5.64
CA PRO A 22 -3.38 -4.28 -4.71
C PRO A 22 -4.40 -3.13 -4.72
N LEU A 23 -4.48 -2.40 -3.59
CA LEU A 23 -5.24 -1.15 -3.55
C LEU A 23 -4.48 -0.06 -4.29
N GLY A 24 -5.14 0.70 -5.16
CA GLY A 24 -4.51 1.85 -5.81
C GLY A 24 -4.25 2.97 -4.80
N ILE A 25 -3.06 3.58 -4.81
CA ILE A 25 -2.74 4.74 -3.97
C ILE A 25 -2.80 6.01 -4.85
N THR A 26 -3.43 7.07 -4.36
CA THR A 26 -3.50 8.36 -5.09
C THR A 26 -2.22 9.19 -5.02
N VAL A 27 -1.28 8.83 -4.13
CA VAL A 27 -0.02 9.51 -3.90
C VAL A 27 1.12 8.52 -3.98
N GLY A 28 2.21 8.88 -4.66
CA GLY A 28 3.36 7.99 -4.83
C GLY A 28 4.65 8.78 -5.07
N HIS A 29 5.76 8.23 -4.60
CA HIS A 29 7.10 8.73 -4.85
C HIS A 29 7.92 7.60 -5.53
N PRO A 30 7.78 7.43 -6.86
CA PRO A 30 8.29 6.25 -7.57
C PRO A 30 9.81 6.17 -7.63
N ASP A 31 10.51 7.28 -7.42
CA ASP A 31 11.96 7.39 -7.63
C ASP A 31 12.79 6.65 -6.56
N CYS A 32 12.19 6.32 -5.42
CA CYS A 32 12.89 5.70 -4.29
C CYS A 32 12.73 4.16 -4.22
N ILE A 33 11.99 3.55 -5.14
CA ILE A 33 11.71 2.10 -5.09
C ILE A 33 12.58 1.37 -6.12
N PRO A 34 13.43 0.41 -5.71
CA PRO A 34 14.16 -0.42 -6.66
C PRO A 34 13.17 -1.22 -7.53
N GLN A 35 13.33 -1.13 -8.85
CA GLN A 35 12.38 -1.71 -9.81
C GLN A 35 12.54 -3.23 -10.00
N THR A 36 13.71 -3.77 -9.66
CA THR A 36 14.06 -5.17 -9.85
C THR A 36 14.74 -5.71 -8.62
N LEU A 37 14.42 -6.96 -8.27
CA LEU A 37 15.13 -7.70 -7.24
C LEU A 37 16.51 -8.08 -7.79
N VAL A 38 17.57 -7.77 -7.06
CA VAL A 38 18.95 -8.19 -7.37
C VAL A 38 19.21 -9.58 -6.81
N GLU A 39 20.04 -10.40 -7.47
CA GLU A 39 20.27 -11.80 -7.04
C GLU A 39 20.96 -11.91 -5.68
N ASP A 40 21.82 -10.95 -5.33
CA ASP A 40 22.61 -10.89 -4.11
C ASP A 40 21.95 -10.04 -3.00
N PHE A 41 20.63 -9.85 -3.06
CA PHE A 41 19.91 -8.90 -2.19
C PHE A 41 20.13 -9.14 -0.69
N GLU A 42 20.35 -10.37 -0.26
CA GLU A 42 20.59 -10.73 1.15
C GLU A 42 21.90 -10.16 1.70
N SER A 43 22.93 -10.02 0.84
CA SER A 43 24.27 -9.53 1.21
C SER A 43 24.53 -8.10 0.73
N ASN A 44 23.61 -7.54 -0.05
CA ASN A 44 23.75 -6.20 -0.62
C ASN A 44 23.16 -5.14 0.33
N ASP A 45 23.99 -4.68 1.26
CA ASP A 45 23.63 -3.64 2.25
C ASP A 45 23.07 -2.36 1.61
N GLU A 46 23.56 -1.96 0.44
CA GLU A 46 23.08 -0.75 -0.25
C GLU A 46 21.65 -0.95 -0.75
N PHE A 47 21.34 -2.13 -1.30
CA PHE A 47 19.99 -2.50 -1.71
C PHE A 47 19.05 -2.58 -0.50
N LEU A 48 19.45 -3.26 0.57
CA LEU A 48 18.64 -3.38 1.79
C LEU A 48 18.33 -2.01 2.42
N LYS A 49 19.29 -1.07 2.39
CA LYS A 49 19.06 0.32 2.85
C LYS A 49 18.04 1.06 1.98
N LYS A 50 18.09 0.91 0.65
CA LYS A 50 17.10 1.51 -0.27
C LYS A 50 15.71 0.94 -0.03
N VAL A 51 15.60 -0.38 0.13
CA VAL A 51 14.33 -1.05 0.45
C VAL A 51 13.80 -0.64 1.81
N HIS A 52 14.66 -0.56 2.83
CA HIS A 52 14.29 -0.06 4.16
C HIS A 52 13.73 1.35 4.08
N HIS A 53 14.44 2.27 3.42
CA HIS A 53 13.98 3.64 3.22
C HIS A 53 12.59 3.66 2.58
N ALA A 54 12.43 2.97 1.44
CA ALA A 54 11.17 2.95 0.72
C ALA A 54 10.00 2.36 1.53
N LEU A 55 10.19 1.21 2.18
CA LEU A 55 9.09 0.48 2.82
C LEU A 55 8.81 0.96 4.26
N MET A 56 9.81 1.45 4.98
CA MET A 56 9.74 1.71 6.42
C MET A 56 9.82 3.19 6.80
N GLU A 57 10.46 4.03 5.98
CA GLU A 57 10.66 5.46 6.27
C GLU A 57 9.72 6.36 5.47
N ILE A 58 9.31 5.94 4.26
CA ILE A 58 8.30 6.68 3.49
C ILE A 58 6.93 6.44 4.10
N GLU A 59 6.29 7.54 4.49
CA GLU A 59 4.95 7.54 5.07
C GLU A 59 4.00 8.48 4.32
N ILE A 60 2.78 7.99 4.10
CA ILE A 60 1.67 8.78 3.57
C ILE A 60 0.91 9.39 4.76
N GLU A 61 0.86 10.72 4.87
CA GLU A 61 0.06 11.40 5.90
C GLU A 61 -1.43 11.50 5.51
N GLU A 62 -1.71 11.92 4.28
CA GLU A 62 -3.06 12.12 3.74
C GLU A 62 -3.17 11.50 2.34
N GLY A 63 -4.28 10.83 2.05
CA GLY A 63 -4.47 10.17 0.75
C GLY A 63 -5.69 9.25 0.69
N GLU A 64 -5.82 8.50 -0.40
CA GLU A 64 -6.87 7.50 -0.58
C GLU A 64 -6.29 6.18 -1.09
N LEU A 65 -6.83 5.06 -0.60
CA LEU A 65 -6.64 3.72 -1.16
C LEU A 65 -7.88 3.33 -1.96
N ILE A 66 -7.72 2.83 -3.17
CA ILE A 66 -8.82 2.55 -4.11
C ILE A 66 -8.91 1.05 -4.36
N CYS A 67 -10.07 0.46 -4.11
CA CYS A 67 -10.36 -0.92 -4.49
C CYS A 67 -10.27 -1.06 -6.02
N PRO A 68 -9.48 -2.01 -6.55
CA PRO A 68 -9.29 -2.14 -7.99
C PRO A 68 -10.54 -2.68 -8.72
N GLU A 69 -11.46 -3.35 -8.01
CA GLU A 69 -12.67 -3.93 -8.60
C GLU A 69 -13.89 -3.01 -8.48
N THR A 70 -14.14 -2.45 -7.30
CA THR A 70 -15.35 -1.65 -7.03
C THR A 70 -15.11 -0.14 -7.13
N GLY A 71 -13.86 0.31 -7.15
CA GLY A 71 -13.50 1.73 -7.06
C GLY A 71 -13.75 2.35 -5.67
N ARG A 72 -14.15 1.56 -4.66
CA ARG A 72 -14.34 2.04 -3.29
C ARG A 72 -13.06 2.67 -2.74
N LYS A 73 -13.19 3.85 -2.16
CA LYS A 73 -12.09 4.66 -1.63
C LYS A 73 -11.99 4.56 -0.11
N PHE A 74 -10.84 4.18 0.42
CA PHE A 74 -10.53 4.19 1.85
C PHE A 74 -9.63 5.38 2.15
N THR A 75 -10.09 6.31 2.99
CA THR A 75 -9.35 7.53 3.29
C THR A 75 -8.20 7.27 4.26
N ILE A 76 -7.05 7.88 4.01
CA ILE A 76 -5.90 7.92 4.92
C ILE A 76 -5.89 9.32 5.56
N LYS A 77 -5.92 9.39 6.89
CA LYS A 77 -5.81 10.65 7.65
C LYS A 77 -4.81 10.51 8.77
N ASN A 78 -3.95 11.51 8.98
CA ASN A 78 -2.86 11.45 9.97
C ASN A 78 -2.04 10.14 9.88
N GLY A 79 -1.86 9.64 8.67
CA GLY A 79 -1.17 8.39 8.40
C GLY A 79 -1.88 7.11 8.82
N ILE A 80 -3.18 7.17 9.17
CA ILE A 80 -4.01 6.03 9.54
C ILE A 80 -5.02 5.75 8.42
N PRO A 81 -4.97 4.58 7.76
CA PRO A 81 -5.97 4.17 6.77
C PRO A 81 -7.28 3.75 7.45
N ASN A 82 -8.41 4.28 7.00
CA ASN A 82 -9.73 3.87 7.46
C ASN A 82 -10.28 2.74 6.56
N MET A 83 -10.22 1.50 7.05
CA MET A 83 -10.70 0.30 6.36
C MET A 83 -12.12 -0.13 6.78
N LEU A 84 -12.89 0.74 7.43
CA LEU A 84 -14.27 0.43 7.82
C LEU A 84 -15.20 0.40 6.60
N LEU A 85 -16.15 -0.53 6.65
CA LEU A 85 -17.20 -0.73 5.66
C LEU A 85 -18.55 -0.26 6.20
N ASN A 86 -19.43 0.13 5.29
CA ASN A 86 -20.84 0.32 5.62
C ASN A 86 -21.57 -1.04 5.68
N GLU A 87 -22.76 -1.06 6.30
CA GLU A 87 -23.54 -2.30 6.46
C GLU A 87 -23.95 -2.95 5.13
N ASP A 88 -24.15 -2.15 4.09
CA ASP A 88 -24.47 -2.61 2.74
C ASP A 88 -23.28 -3.18 1.96
N GLU A 89 -22.05 -2.91 2.44
CA GLU A 89 -20.79 -3.37 1.82
C GLU A 89 -20.32 -4.74 2.35
N VAL A 90 -21.03 -5.32 3.33
CA VAL A 90 -20.71 -6.60 3.99
C VAL A 90 -21.57 -7.77 3.49
#